data_AF-A0A7X3MKI5-F1
#
_entry.id   AF-A0A7X3MKI5-F1
#
_cell.length_a   1.000
_cell.length_b   1.000
_cell.length_c   1.000
_cell.angle_alpha   90.00
_cell.angle_beta   90.00
_cell.angle_gamma   90.00
#
_symmetry.space_group_name_H-M   'P 1'
#
loop_
_entity.id
_entity.type
_entity.pdbx_description
1 polymer ?
#
loop_
_entity_poly.entity_id
_entity_poly.type
_entity_poly.pdbx_seq_one_letter_code
_entity_poly.pdbx_strand_id
1 'polypeptide(L)'
;MEFVRNKKNRYGFDFTPIGLEIKKAREAQKITRENLAETLDISPRHLQAIELEGKHPSLGLLTYIAEMFDIPIDPYIFKKETGTKSVMRKRLDMLLDKLDDKDLSILEATATALCKAKEPEE
;
A
#
# COMPACT_ATOMS: atom_id res chain seq x y z
N MET A 1 -16.82 -13.85 21.37
CA MET A 1 -16.99 -14.42 20.01
C MET A 1 -17.05 -13.26 19.04
N GLU A 2 -15.93 -12.91 18.44
CA GLU A 2 -15.88 -11.86 17.42
C GLU A 2 -16.44 -12.46 16.12
N PHE A 3 -17.56 -11.93 15.65
CA PHE A 3 -18.11 -12.27 14.34
C PHE A 3 -17.10 -11.81 13.28
N VAL A 4 -16.27 -12.72 12.79
CA VAL A 4 -15.48 -12.51 11.58
C VAL A 4 -16.47 -12.51 10.42
N ARG A 5 -17.11 -11.35 10.18
CA ARG A 5 -17.75 -11.07 8.90
C ARG A 5 -16.69 -11.28 7.83
N ASN A 6 -16.98 -12.10 6.83
CA ASN A 6 -16.09 -12.28 5.70
C ASN A 6 -16.03 -10.96 4.92
N LYS A 7 -15.07 -10.09 5.27
CA LYS A 7 -14.87 -8.73 4.72
C LYS A 7 -14.16 -8.75 3.36
N LYS A 8 -13.97 -9.93 2.79
CA LYS A 8 -13.35 -10.09 1.47
C LYS A 8 -14.38 -9.82 0.39
N ASN A 9 -14.00 -9.04 -0.62
CA ASN A 9 -14.81 -8.87 -1.82
C ASN A 9 -14.86 -10.17 -2.65
N ARG A 10 -15.59 -10.15 -3.77
CA ARG A 10 -15.67 -11.28 -4.73
C ARG A 10 -14.32 -11.78 -5.27
N TYR A 11 -13.26 -10.97 -5.12
CA TYR A 11 -11.89 -11.26 -5.54
C TYR A 11 -10.99 -11.71 -4.38
N GLY A 12 -11.54 -11.87 -3.17
CA GLY A 12 -10.78 -12.30 -2.00
C GLY A 12 -9.93 -11.20 -1.34
N PHE A 13 -10.04 -9.94 -1.79
CA PHE A 13 -9.28 -8.82 -1.22
C PHE A 13 -9.96 -8.31 0.06
N ASP A 14 -9.19 -8.22 1.15
CA ASP A 14 -9.63 -7.68 2.43
C ASP A 14 -9.11 -6.23 2.58
N PHE A 15 -10.01 -5.26 2.56
CA PHE A 15 -9.68 -3.85 2.70
C PHE A 15 -9.50 -3.41 4.17
N THR A 16 -9.87 -4.26 5.13
CA THR A 16 -9.81 -3.93 6.57
C THR A 16 -8.45 -3.39 7.03
N PRO A 17 -7.30 -3.97 6.61
CA PRO A 17 -6.00 -3.47 7.01
C PRO A 17 -5.73 -2.03 6.55
N ILE A 18 -6.13 -1.68 5.32
CA ILE A 18 -5.99 -0.32 4.78
C ILE A 18 -6.93 0.63 5.51
N GLY A 19 -8.19 0.22 5.72
CA GLY A 19 -9.18 1.01 6.45
C GLY A 19 -8.71 1.40 7.85
N LEU A 20 -8.11 0.45 8.58
CA LEU A 20 -7.56 0.72 9.91
C LEU A 20 -6.35 1.66 9.86
N GLU A 21 -5.54 1.61 8.81
CA GLU A 21 -4.40 2.52 8.65
C GLU A 21 -4.86 3.95 8.36
N ILE A 22 -5.88 4.11 7.50
CA ILE A 22 -6.55 5.41 7.26
C ILE A 22 -7.06 5.99 8.58
N LYS A 23 -7.73 5.17 9.40
CA LYS A 23 -8.22 5.59 10.72
C LYS A 23 -7.09 6.09 11.61
N LYS A 24 -5.98 5.36 11.69
CA LYS A 24 -4.82 5.73 12.51
C LYS A 24 -4.19 7.04 12.03
N ALA A 25 -4.02 7.19 10.72
CA ALA A 25 -3.43 8.40 10.15
C ALA A 25 -4.30 9.64 10.43
N ARG A 26 -5.62 9.51 10.25
CA ARG A 26 -6.59 10.55 10.62
C ARG A 26 -6.46 10.93 12.10
N GLU A 27 -6.39 9.95 13.00
CA GLU A 27 -6.27 10.17 14.44
C GLU A 27 -4.93 10.77 14.86
N ALA A 28 -3.84 10.39 14.20
CA ALA A 28 -2.51 10.96 14.41
C ALA A 28 -2.50 12.46 14.06
N GLN A 29 -3.24 12.86 13.04
CA GLN A 29 -3.44 14.27 12.66
C GLN A 29 -4.54 14.98 13.48
N LYS A 30 -5.17 14.30 14.45
CA LYS A 30 -6.28 14.82 15.29
C LYS A 30 -7.50 15.30 14.49
N ILE A 31 -7.72 14.75 13.30
CA ILE A 31 -8.87 15.07 12.45
C ILE A 31 -10.06 14.20 12.90
N THR A 32 -11.24 14.79 13.10
CA THR A 32 -12.45 14.03 13.41
C THR A 32 -12.96 13.31 12.17
N ARG A 33 -13.76 12.25 12.34
CA ARG A 33 -14.33 11.54 11.18
C ARG A 33 -15.22 12.47 10.36
N GLU A 34 -15.95 13.34 11.05
CA GLU A 34 -16.86 14.32 10.47
C GLU A 34 -16.11 15.31 9.59
N ASN A 35 -15.01 15.89 10.08
CA ASN A 35 -14.21 16.84 9.32
C ASN A 35 -13.55 16.19 8.10
N LEU A 36 -13.02 14.96 8.25
CA LEU A 36 -12.44 14.25 7.11
C LEU A 36 -13.52 13.91 6.08
N ALA A 37 -14.70 13.45 6.51
CA ALA A 37 -15.79 13.11 5.61
C ALA A 37 -16.26 14.33 4.80
N GLU A 38 -16.34 15.51 5.44
CA GLU A 38 -16.62 16.78 4.76
C GLU A 38 -15.53 17.13 3.74
N THR A 39 -14.26 16.98 4.09
CA THR A 39 -13.11 17.26 3.20
C THR A 39 -13.10 16.34 1.98
N LEU A 40 -13.56 15.10 2.15
CA LEU A 40 -13.63 14.08 1.12
C LEU A 40 -14.95 14.11 0.32
N ASP A 41 -15.87 15.02 0.64
CA ASP A 41 -17.23 15.09 0.08
C ASP A 41 -17.98 13.73 0.15
N ILE A 42 -17.91 13.07 1.31
CA ILE A 42 -18.60 11.81 1.60
C ILE A 42 -19.36 11.87 2.92
N SER A 43 -20.28 10.93 3.15
CA SER A 43 -20.93 10.85 4.46
C SER A 43 -19.99 10.27 5.54
N PRO A 44 -20.10 10.71 6.82
CA PRO A 44 -19.36 10.11 7.92
C PRO A 44 -19.58 8.60 8.05
N ARG A 45 -20.78 8.12 7.68
CA ARG A 45 -21.10 6.68 7.64
C ARG A 45 -20.32 5.95 6.55
N HIS A 46 -20.13 6.56 5.38
CA HIS A 46 -19.30 5.99 4.32
C HIS A 46 -17.85 5.87 4.77
N LEU A 47 -17.29 6.94 5.36
CA LEU A 47 -15.94 6.93 5.90
C LEU A 47 -15.76 5.89 7.02
N GLN A 48 -16.73 5.75 7.94
CA GLN A 48 -16.70 4.72 8.97
C GLN A 48 -16.67 3.30 8.38
N ALA A 49 -17.46 3.06 7.32
CA ALA A 49 -17.50 1.75 6.67
C ALA A 49 -16.15 1.42 6.00
N ILE A 50 -15.46 2.42 5.45
CA ILE A 50 -14.10 2.27 4.92
C ILE A 50 -13.13 1.96 6.06
N GLU A 51 -13.13 2.77 7.12
CA GLU A 51 -12.19 2.65 8.25
C GLU A 51 -12.32 1.33 9.03
N LEU A 52 -13.54 0.87 9.28
CA LEU A 52 -13.81 -0.20 10.25
C LEU A 52 -14.44 -1.46 9.64
N GLU A 53 -15.25 -1.30 8.60
CA GLU A 53 -16.08 -2.37 8.05
C GLU A 53 -15.44 -3.05 6.84
N GLY A 54 -14.32 -2.54 6.35
CA GLY A 54 -13.63 -3.08 5.17
C GLY A 54 -14.36 -2.72 3.87
N LYS A 55 -15.16 -1.65 3.86
CA LYS A 55 -15.80 -1.17 2.64
C LYS A 55 -14.74 -0.60 1.70
N HIS A 56 -14.81 -1.02 0.43
CA HIS A 56 -13.89 -0.56 -0.58
C HIS A 56 -14.33 0.82 -1.09
N PRO A 57 -13.48 1.86 -0.97
CA PRO A 57 -13.70 3.13 -1.65
C PRO A 57 -13.48 2.99 -3.17
N SER A 58 -13.83 4.03 -3.93
CA SER A 58 -13.36 4.14 -5.32
C SER A 58 -11.83 4.31 -5.34
N LEU A 59 -11.19 3.97 -6.46
CA LEU A 59 -9.75 4.15 -6.62
C LEU A 59 -9.33 5.62 -6.45
N GLY A 60 -10.13 6.56 -6.97
CA GLY A 60 -9.90 8.00 -6.81
C GLY A 60 -9.95 8.45 -5.36
N LEU A 61 -10.94 7.97 -4.58
CA LEU A 61 -11.02 8.29 -3.17
C LEU A 61 -9.86 7.68 -2.37
N LEU A 62 -9.47 6.44 -2.70
CA LEU A 62 -8.33 5.77 -2.05
C LEU A 62 -7.01 6.53 -2.29
N THR A 63 -6.73 6.88 -3.54
CA THR A 63 -5.51 7.59 -3.93
C THR A 63 -5.42 8.94 -3.24
N TYR A 64 -6.51 9.71 -3.23
CA TYR A 64 -6.56 11.00 -2.55
C TYR A 64 -6.32 10.88 -1.03
N ILE A 65 -6.94 9.90 -0.36
CA ILE A 65 -6.71 9.66 1.08
C ILE A 65 -5.25 9.25 1.33
N ALA A 66 -4.68 8.39 0.47
CA ALA A 66 -3.32 7.92 0.65
C ALA A 66 -2.28 9.01 0.44
N GLU A 67 -2.48 9.89 -0.54
CA GLU A 67 -1.63 11.08 -0.73
C GLU A 67 -1.77 12.07 0.43
N MET A 68 -2.99 12.31 0.93
CA MET A 68 -3.23 13.22 2.06
C MET A 68 -2.53 12.77 3.35
N PHE A 69 -2.41 11.46 3.56
CA PHE A 69 -1.88 10.88 4.80
C PHE A 69 -0.50 10.21 4.63
N ASP A 70 0.12 10.32 3.45
CA ASP A 70 1.35 9.61 3.10
C ASP A 70 1.29 8.10 3.42
N ILE A 71 0.14 7.47 3.14
CA ILE A 71 -0.07 6.03 3.40
C ILE A 71 0.51 5.21 2.24
N PRO A 72 1.52 4.36 2.48
CA PRO A 72 2.02 3.46 1.43
C PRO A 72 0.98 2.35 1.19
N ILE A 73 0.32 2.39 0.03
CA ILE A 73 -0.72 1.40 -0.33
C ILE A 73 -0.10 0.05 -0.78
N ASP A 74 1.08 0.10 -1.40
CA ASP A 74 1.74 -1.08 -2.00
C ASP A 74 1.81 -2.32 -1.10
N PRO A 75 2.19 -2.23 0.19
CA PRO A 75 2.26 -3.40 1.08
C PRO A 75 0.91 -4.08 1.32
N TYR A 76 -0.20 -3.38 1.08
CA TYR A 76 -1.55 -3.89 1.26
C TYR A 76 -2.14 -4.46 -0.03
N ILE A 77 -1.72 -3.95 -1.19
CA ILE A 77 -2.12 -4.48 -2.51
C ILE A 77 -1.27 -5.70 -2.87
N PHE A 78 0.04 -5.55 -2.77
CA PHE A 78 0.98 -6.60 -3.08
C PHE A 78 1.29 -7.34 -1.80
N LYS A 79 0.86 -8.61 -1.71
CA LYS A 79 1.39 -9.51 -0.68
C LYS A 79 2.90 -9.52 -0.86
N LYS A 80 3.64 -8.86 0.04
CA LYS A 80 5.09 -9.06 0.12
C LYS A 80 5.27 -10.56 0.26
N GLU A 81 5.89 -11.20 -0.73
CA GLU A 81 6.37 -12.55 -0.53
C GLU A 81 7.33 -12.47 0.66
N THR A 82 6.93 -13.06 1.78
CA THR A 82 7.74 -13.16 2.99
C THR A 82 8.87 -14.16 2.80
N GLY A 83 9.44 -14.25 1.60
CA GLY A 83 10.80 -14.71 1.43
C GLY A 83 11.67 -13.65 2.08
N THR A 84 12.30 -13.99 3.20
CA THR A 84 13.29 -13.16 3.87
C THR A 84 14.22 -12.61 2.79
N LYS A 85 14.10 -11.32 2.42
CA LYS A 85 15.06 -10.68 1.52
C LYS A 85 16.43 -11.06 2.07
N SER A 86 17.26 -11.73 1.25
CA SER A 86 18.57 -12.20 1.69
C SER A 86 19.33 -11.04 2.32
N VAL A 87 20.26 -11.30 3.24
CA VAL A 87 21.09 -10.26 3.87
C VAL A 87 21.73 -9.36 2.79
N MET A 88 22.06 -9.94 1.63
CA MET A 88 22.58 -9.22 0.47
C MET A 88 21.57 -8.26 -0.15
N ARG A 89 20.30 -8.65 -0.31
CA ARG A 89 19.26 -7.76 -0.86
C ARG A 89 18.96 -6.59 0.08
N LYS A 90 18.98 -6.79 1.40
CA LYS A 90 18.84 -5.68 2.38
C LYS A 90 20.02 -4.70 2.32
N ARG A 91 21.24 -5.21 2.15
CA ARG A 91 22.43 -4.38 1.95
C ARG A 91 22.35 -3.58 0.65
N LEU A 92 21.83 -4.20 -0.41
CA LEU A 92 21.61 -3.52 -1.69
C LEU A 92 20.58 -2.41 -1.56
N ASP A 93 19.43 -2.66 -0.92
CA ASP A 93 18.40 -1.63 -0.68
C ASP A 93 19.01 -0.35 -0.02
N MET A 94 19.83 -0.51 1.04
CA MET A 94 20.50 0.62 1.71
C MET A 94 21.52 1.36 0.83
N LEU A 95 22.08 0.71 -0.20
CA LEU A 95 22.97 1.35 -1.16
C LEU A 95 22.16 2.11 -2.21
N LEU A 96 21.04 1.54 -2.67
CA LEU A 96 20.14 2.16 -3.65
C LEU A 96 19.60 3.51 -3.14
N ASP A 97 19.32 3.64 -1.84
CA ASP A 97 18.86 4.89 -1.21
C ASP A 97 19.85 6.08 -1.37
N LYS A 98 21.10 5.82 -1.77
CA LYS A 98 22.15 6.85 -1.93
C LYS A 98 22.41 7.24 -3.38
N LEU A 99 21.71 6.62 -4.33
CA LEU A 99 21.97 6.76 -5.76
C LEU A 99 21.00 7.75 -6.40
N ASP A 100 21.46 8.41 -7.46
CA ASP A 100 20.60 9.24 -8.29
C ASP A 100 19.97 8.44 -9.44
N ASP A 101 19.05 9.05 -10.19
CA ASP A 101 18.33 8.38 -11.27
C ASP A 101 19.26 7.85 -12.38
N LYS A 102 20.42 8.48 -12.58
CA LYS A 102 21.39 8.00 -13.59
C LYS A 102 22.06 6.73 -13.10
N ASP A 103 22.52 6.71 -11.86
CA ASP A 103 23.10 5.52 -11.24
C ASP A 103 22.09 4.36 -11.19
N LEU A 104 20.84 4.65 -10.84
CA LEU A 104 19.75 3.67 -10.84
C LEU A 104 19.47 3.10 -12.24
N SER A 105 19.53 3.92 -13.29
CA SER A 105 19.32 3.45 -14.68
C SER A 105 20.39 2.44 -15.13
N ILE A 106 21.63 2.60 -14.68
CA ILE A 106 22.72 1.66 -14.99
C ILE A 106 22.51 0.34 -14.25
N LEU A 107 22.09 0.41 -12.99
CA LEU A 107 21.79 -0.78 -12.20
C LEU A 107 20.58 -1.54 -12.74
N GLU A 108 19.54 -0.83 -13.18
CA GLU A 108 18.39 -1.42 -13.86
C GLU A 108 18.84 -2.19 -15.11
N ALA A 109 19.61 -1.56 -15.99
CA ALA A 109 20.12 -2.21 -17.21
C ALA A 109 20.94 -3.48 -16.88
N THR A 110 21.76 -3.42 -15.83
CA THR A 110 22.55 -4.57 -15.36
C THR A 110 21.64 -5.69 -14.84
N ALA A 111 20.63 -5.35 -14.03
CA ALA A 111 19.67 -6.32 -13.50
C ALA A 111 18.86 -6.98 -14.63
N THR A 112 18.39 -6.19 -15.61
CA THR A 112 17.69 -6.69 -16.79
C THR A 112 18.56 -7.65 -17.60
N ALA A 113 19.83 -7.32 -17.82
CA ALA A 113 20.77 -8.21 -18.51
C ALA A 113 20.96 -9.54 -17.77
N LEU A 114 21.10 -9.50 -16.44
CA LEU A 114 21.21 -10.71 -15.61
C LEU A 114 19.95 -11.58 -15.64
N CYS A 115 18.76 -10.98 -15.73
CA CYS A 115 17.51 -11.73 -15.87
C CYS A 115 17.45 -12.44 -17.23
N LYS A 116 17.75 -11.73 -18.32
CA LYS A 116 17.78 -12.30 -19.67
C LYS A 116 18.79 -13.45 -19.80
N ALA A 117 19.97 -13.32 -19.20
CA ALA A 117 20.99 -14.36 -19.22
C ALA A 117 20.61 -15.65 -18.47
N LYS A 118 19.54 -15.62 -17.65
CA LYS A 118 19.02 -16.78 -16.91
C LYS A 118 17.78 -17.40 -17.55
N GLU A 119 17.18 -16.73 -18.52
CA GLU A 119 16.15 -17.32 -19.36
C GLU A 119 16.84 -18.35 -20.28
N PRO A 120 16.36 -19.61 -20.34
CA PRO A 120 16.90 -20.56 -21.30
C PRO A 120 16.66 -20.04 -22.72
N GLU A 121 17.67 -20.12 -23.59
CA GLU A 121 17.52 -19.85 -25.01
C GLU A 121 16.44 -20.79 -25.57
N GLU A 122 15.41 -20.24 -26.21
CA GLU A 122 14.40 -21.01 -26.97
C GLU A 122 15.03 -21.76 -28.15
#